data_AF-I3T073-F1
#
_entry.id   AF-I3T073-F1
#
_cell.length_a   1.000
_cell.length_b   1.000
_cell.length_c   1.000
_cell.angle_alpha   90.00
_cell.angle_beta   90.00
_cell.angle_gamma   90.00
#
_symmetry.space_group_name_H-M   'P 1'
#
loop_
_entity.id
_entity.type
_entity.pdbx_description
1 polymer ?
#
loop_
_entity_poly.entity_id
_entity_poly.type
_entity_poly.pdbx_seq_one_letter_code
_entity_poly.pdbx_strand_id
1 'polypeptide(L)'
;MDVGQANWQKSCFVPTKADALVVGFRKWLKKYAGSQVEWRGKYSGGVLPPTPPREQLLDRYWSHTVNCRSCNSAYKSLKVVEVMLQIISVASIGIVATMKQGGMSVVTRNSMVVFAVLSFALSRWLAHFIYKNFHYHDYNHAFR
;
A
#
# COMPACT_ATOMS: atom_id res chain seq x y z
N MET A 1 -16.58 7.26 -28.97
CA MET A 1 -17.93 6.74 -29.22
C MET A 1 -18.29 5.84 -28.06
N ASP A 2 -19.31 6.19 -27.27
CA ASP A 2 -19.76 5.33 -26.17
C ASP A 2 -20.32 4.02 -26.73
N VAL A 3 -19.63 2.94 -26.45
CA VAL A 3 -19.93 1.59 -26.95
C VAL A 3 -21.28 1.07 -26.40
N GLY A 4 -21.78 1.65 -25.30
CA GLY A 4 -23.03 1.28 -24.65
C GLY A 4 -22.94 -0.06 -23.88
N GLN A 5 -23.76 -0.23 -22.84
CA GLN A 5 -23.69 -1.42 -21.96
C GLN A 5 -23.92 -2.74 -22.69
N ALA A 6 -24.72 -2.73 -23.76
CA ALA A 6 -25.03 -3.91 -24.58
C ALA A 6 -23.85 -4.44 -25.42
N ASN A 7 -22.83 -3.61 -25.69
CA ASN A 7 -21.63 -3.97 -26.47
C ASN A 7 -20.35 -3.94 -25.65
N TRP A 8 -20.44 -4.16 -24.33
CA TRP A 8 -19.34 -4.06 -23.37
C TRP A 8 -18.03 -4.77 -23.78
N GLN A 9 -18.10 -5.84 -24.58
CA GLN A 9 -16.91 -6.55 -25.08
C GLN A 9 -16.00 -5.68 -25.96
N LYS A 10 -16.53 -4.61 -26.57
CA LYS A 10 -15.73 -3.65 -27.34
C LYS A 10 -15.10 -2.57 -26.46
N SER A 11 -15.54 -2.45 -25.20
CA SER A 11 -15.01 -1.48 -24.22
C SER A 11 -13.92 -2.06 -23.33
N CYS A 12 -13.90 -3.39 -23.13
CA CYS A 12 -13.01 -4.04 -22.17
C CYS A 12 -12.40 -5.31 -22.77
N PHE A 13 -11.09 -5.48 -22.57
CA PHE A 13 -10.38 -6.70 -22.92
C PHE A 13 -10.31 -7.63 -21.71
N VAL A 14 -10.82 -8.85 -21.86
CA VAL A 14 -10.93 -9.88 -20.79
C VAL A 14 -10.29 -11.19 -21.26
N PRO A 15 -8.96 -11.25 -21.33
CA PRO A 15 -8.26 -12.32 -22.05
C PRO A 15 -8.07 -13.60 -21.24
N THR A 16 -8.28 -13.56 -19.92
CA THR A 16 -7.83 -14.65 -19.04
C THR A 16 -8.98 -15.53 -18.57
N LYS A 17 -8.66 -16.75 -18.13
CA LYS A 17 -9.65 -17.64 -17.50
C LYS A 17 -10.22 -17.06 -16.21
N ALA A 18 -9.47 -16.22 -15.50
CA ALA A 18 -9.95 -15.55 -14.29
C ALA A 18 -11.15 -14.62 -14.58
N ASP A 19 -11.27 -14.13 -15.82
CA ASP A 19 -12.35 -13.25 -16.24
C ASP A 19 -13.65 -13.99 -16.56
N ALA A 20 -13.65 -15.34 -16.57
CA ALA A 20 -14.79 -16.13 -17.01
C ALA A 20 -16.09 -15.80 -16.26
N LEU A 21 -16.01 -15.52 -14.95
CA LEU A 21 -17.17 -15.13 -14.14
C LEU A 21 -17.68 -13.73 -14.51
N VAL A 22 -16.78 -12.78 -14.77
CA VAL A 22 -17.15 -11.42 -15.23
C VAL A 22 -17.88 -11.51 -16.58
N VAL A 23 -17.33 -12.30 -17.51
CA VAL A 23 -17.94 -12.54 -18.82
C VAL A 23 -19.30 -13.21 -18.68
N GLY A 24 -19.39 -14.26 -17.86
CA GLY A 24 -20.61 -15.00 -17.58
C GLY A 24 -21.70 -14.11 -17.00
N PHE A 25 -21.37 -13.33 -15.98
CA PHE A 25 -22.29 -12.37 -15.36
C PHE A 25 -22.78 -11.32 -16.37
N ARG A 26 -21.89 -10.71 -17.17
CA ARG A 26 -22.32 -9.71 -18.17
C ARG A 26 -23.18 -10.31 -19.28
N LYS A 27 -22.93 -11.55 -19.70
CA LYS A 27 -23.81 -12.27 -20.64
C LYS A 27 -25.19 -12.54 -20.02
N TRP A 28 -25.22 -12.97 -18.76
CA TRP A 28 -26.46 -13.16 -18.00
C TRP A 28 -27.24 -11.86 -17.88
N LEU A 29 -26.58 -10.76 -17.48
CA LEU A 29 -27.20 -9.44 -17.33
C LEU A 29 -27.79 -8.93 -18.65
N LYS A 30 -27.07 -9.13 -19.77
CA LYS A 30 -27.58 -8.82 -21.10
C LYS A 30 -28.82 -9.66 -21.45
N LYS A 31 -28.78 -10.97 -21.18
CA LYS A 31 -29.85 -11.89 -21.57
C LYS A 31 -31.12 -11.72 -20.73
N TYR A 32 -30.98 -11.49 -19.43
CA TYR A 32 -32.10 -11.57 -18.48
C TYR A 32 -32.51 -10.23 -17.87
N ALA A 33 -31.66 -9.21 -17.92
CA ALA A 33 -31.93 -7.90 -17.31
C ALA A 33 -31.79 -6.74 -18.32
N GLY A 34 -31.77 -7.02 -19.62
CA GLY A 34 -31.68 -5.98 -20.66
C GLY A 34 -30.38 -5.16 -20.61
N SER A 35 -29.29 -5.73 -20.09
CA SER A 35 -28.03 -5.03 -19.84
C SER A 35 -28.13 -3.88 -18.84
N GLN A 36 -29.11 -3.91 -17.93
CA GLN A 36 -29.29 -2.89 -16.90
C GLN A 36 -29.63 -3.54 -15.56
N VAL A 37 -29.43 -2.80 -14.47
CA VAL A 37 -29.86 -3.19 -13.13
C VAL A 37 -30.98 -2.23 -12.74
N GLU A 38 -32.21 -2.73 -12.68
CA GLU A 38 -33.28 -2.01 -12.03
C GLU A 38 -33.06 -2.09 -10.52
N TRP A 39 -32.47 -1.04 -9.96
CA TRP A 39 -32.40 -0.87 -8.52
C TRP A 39 -33.84 -0.78 -8.01
N ARG A 40 -34.39 -1.85 -7.41
CA ARG A 40 -35.76 -1.86 -6.87
C ARG A 40 -35.92 -0.70 -5.88
N GLY A 41 -36.62 0.36 -6.30
CA GLY A 41 -36.92 1.53 -5.48
C GLY A 41 -36.92 2.84 -6.27
N LYS A 42 -37.51 3.88 -5.68
CA LYS A 42 -37.49 5.27 -6.17
C LYS A 42 -36.10 5.89 -5.96
N TYR A 43 -35.04 5.31 -6.52
CA TYR A 43 -33.75 5.99 -6.53
C TYR A 43 -33.85 7.16 -7.51
N SER A 44 -34.17 8.35 -6.99
CA SER A 44 -34.33 9.59 -7.75
C SER A 44 -33.00 10.24 -8.13
N GLY A 45 -31.90 9.49 -8.09
CA GLY A 45 -30.55 10.06 -8.23
C GLY A 45 -30.11 10.88 -7.01
N GLY A 46 -30.70 10.62 -5.84
CA GLY A 46 -30.25 11.24 -4.59
C GLY A 46 -28.74 11.06 -4.40
N VAL A 47 -28.08 12.11 -3.90
CA VAL A 47 -26.61 12.16 -3.75
C VAL A 47 -26.18 10.98 -2.88
N LEU A 48 -25.46 10.03 -3.48
CA LEU A 48 -24.73 8.99 -2.72
C LEU A 48 -23.91 9.69 -1.63
N PRO A 49 -23.71 9.06 -0.46
CA PRO A 49 -22.80 9.62 0.52
C PRO A 49 -21.45 9.92 -0.16
N PRO A 50 -20.78 11.01 0.22
CA PRO A 50 -19.52 11.39 -0.39
C PRO A 50 -18.55 10.21 -0.32
N THR A 51 -17.83 9.97 -1.43
CA THR A 51 -16.81 8.94 -1.48
C THR A 51 -15.79 9.21 -0.37
N PRO A 52 -15.52 8.24 0.53
CA PRO A 52 -14.52 8.41 1.56
C PRO A 52 -13.14 8.72 0.97
N PRO A 53 -12.21 9.30 1.75
CA PRO A 53 -10.85 9.54 1.30
C PRO A 53 -10.21 8.25 0.73
N ARG A 54 -9.40 8.38 -0.32
CA ARG A 54 -8.75 7.23 -0.98
C ARG A 54 -7.91 6.40 -0.01
N GLU A 55 -7.30 7.05 0.97
CA GLU A 55 -6.54 6.41 2.05
C GLU A 55 -7.39 5.41 2.84
N GLN A 56 -8.64 5.76 3.14
CA GLN A 56 -9.58 4.86 3.82
C GLN A 56 -10.06 3.74 2.90
N LEU A 57 -10.36 4.07 1.63
CA LEU A 57 -10.84 3.09 0.65
C LEU A 57 -9.78 2.06 0.26
N LEU A 58 -8.53 2.47 0.20
CA LEU A 58 -7.39 1.67 -0.23
C LEU A 58 -6.50 1.28 0.96
N ASP A 59 -7.01 1.32 2.19
CA ASP A 59 -6.29 0.83 3.36
C ASP A 59 -6.10 -0.69 3.26
N ARG A 60 -4.87 -1.10 2.98
CA ARG A 60 -4.48 -2.51 2.92
C ARG A 60 -4.26 -3.09 4.29
N TYR A 61 -3.97 -2.27 5.30
CA TYR A 61 -3.58 -2.79 6.59
C TYR A 61 -4.75 -3.55 7.22
N TRP A 62 -5.91 -2.90 7.36
CA TRP A 62 -7.10 -3.51 7.96
C TRP A 62 -7.82 -4.46 7.00
N SER A 63 -7.84 -4.17 5.70
CA SER A 63 -8.52 -5.03 4.72
C SER A 63 -7.78 -6.34 4.44
N HIS A 64 -6.45 -6.35 4.55
CA HIS A 64 -5.63 -7.50 4.15
C HIS A 64 -4.51 -7.85 5.13
N THR A 65 -3.59 -6.91 5.42
CA THR A 65 -2.33 -7.20 6.13
C THR A 65 -2.56 -7.88 7.46
N VAL A 66 -3.51 -7.40 8.28
CA VAL A 66 -3.80 -7.99 9.61
C VAL A 66 -4.40 -9.39 9.53
N ASN A 67 -5.17 -9.67 8.47
CA ASN A 67 -5.91 -10.92 8.27
C ASN A 67 -5.06 -11.98 7.56
N CYS A 68 -4.03 -11.58 6.82
CA CYS A 68 -3.12 -12.48 6.11
C CYS A 68 -1.90 -12.82 6.97
N ARG A 69 -1.74 -14.10 7.35
CA ARG A 69 -0.62 -14.56 8.19
C ARG A 69 0.75 -14.16 7.65
N SER A 70 0.97 -14.33 6.34
CA SER A 70 2.25 -14.02 5.70
C SER A 70 2.56 -12.52 5.74
N CYS A 71 1.61 -11.70 5.31
CA CYS A 71 1.77 -10.24 5.30
C CYS A 71 1.89 -9.66 6.71
N ASN A 72 1.09 -10.15 7.66
CA ASN A 72 1.16 -9.72 9.06
C ASN A 72 2.53 -10.05 9.67
N SER A 73 3.07 -11.25 9.40
CA SER A 73 4.39 -11.65 9.87
C SER A 73 5.47 -10.75 9.28
N ALA A 74 5.45 -10.52 7.96
CA ALA A 74 6.41 -9.64 7.29
C ALA A 74 6.34 -8.21 7.84
N TYR A 75 5.13 -7.65 8.00
CA TYR A 75 4.92 -6.33 8.58
C TYR A 75 5.54 -6.21 9.97
N LYS A 76 5.24 -7.15 10.88
CA LYS A 76 5.79 -7.15 12.25
C LYS A 76 7.31 -7.25 12.25
N SER A 77 7.88 -8.16 11.47
CA SER A 77 9.34 -8.32 11.38
C SER A 77 10.01 -7.05 10.85
N LEU A 78 9.48 -6.42 9.81
CA LEU A 78 10.03 -5.18 9.26
C LEU A 78 9.90 -4.02 10.24
N LYS A 79 8.80 -3.90 10.98
CA LYS A 79 8.65 -2.90 12.05
C LYS A 79 9.67 -3.09 13.17
N VAL A 80 9.99 -4.34 13.54
CA VAL A 80 11.06 -4.62 14.51
C VAL A 80 12.41 -4.14 13.95
N VAL A 81 12.74 -4.45 12.70
CA VAL A 81 13.98 -3.99 12.05
C VAL A 81 14.06 -2.46 12.02
N GLU A 82 12.97 -1.79 11.66
CA GLU A 82 12.88 -0.32 11.65
C GLU A 82 13.27 0.29 12.99
N VAL A 83 12.73 -0.26 14.09
CA VAL A 83 13.01 0.20 15.47
C VAL A 83 14.44 -0.13 15.89
N MET A 84 14.93 -1.33 15.59
CA MET A 84 16.30 -1.73 15.93
C MET A 84 17.34 -0.84 15.24
N LEU A 85 17.11 -0.45 13.98
CA LEU A 85 17.97 0.50 13.28
C LEU A 85 18.05 1.88 13.99
N GLN A 86 16.93 2.36 14.56
CA GLN A 86 16.92 3.60 15.35
C GLN A 86 17.70 3.45 16.65
N ILE A 87 17.51 2.34 17.37
CA ILE A 87 18.25 2.03 18.59
C ILE A 87 19.75 1.97 18.30
N ILE A 88 20.17 1.28 17.23
CA ILE A 88 21.57 1.18 16.81
C ILE A 88 22.14 2.56 16.50
N SER A 89 21.39 3.41 15.79
CA SER A 89 21.81 4.77 15.49
C SER A 89 22.06 5.58 16.78
N VAL A 90 21.08 5.62 17.68
CA VAL A 90 21.18 6.39 18.94
C VAL A 90 22.29 5.85 19.83
N ALA A 91 22.40 4.53 19.96
CA ALA A 91 23.46 3.88 20.72
C ALA A 91 24.85 4.21 20.17
N SER A 92 25.02 4.20 18.85
CA SER A 92 26.29 4.54 18.19
C SER A 92 26.72 5.97 18.49
N ILE A 93 25.80 6.94 18.44
CA ILE A 93 26.06 8.33 18.82
C ILE A 93 26.36 8.45 20.32
N GLY A 94 25.61 7.73 21.17
CA GLY A 94 25.84 7.72 22.62
C GLY A 94 27.22 7.18 23.02
N ILE A 95 27.70 6.13 22.34
CA ILE A 95 29.05 5.60 22.55
C ILE A 95 30.10 6.64 22.15
N VAL A 96 29.95 7.27 20.99
CA VAL A 96 30.87 8.32 20.53
C VAL A 96 30.88 9.52 21.49
N ALA A 97 29.73 9.89 22.05
CA ALA A 97 29.59 11.04 22.94
C ALA A 97 30.20 10.83 24.34
N THR A 98 30.22 9.60 24.85
CA THR A 98 30.74 9.28 26.20
C THR A 98 32.23 8.95 26.23
N MET A 99 32.83 8.67 25.06
CA MET A 99 34.26 8.36 24.94
C MET A 99 35.14 9.60 25.16
N LYS A 100 36.17 9.47 26.01
CA LYS A 100 37.14 10.54 26.27
C LYS A 100 37.98 10.87 25.04
N GLN A 101 38.47 12.11 24.93
CA GLN A 101 39.44 12.51 23.90
C GLN A 101 40.69 11.61 23.97
N GLY A 102 41.06 11.01 22.84
CA GLY A 102 42.16 10.03 22.74
C GLY A 102 41.77 8.57 23.06
N GLY A 103 40.57 8.32 23.59
CA GLY A 103 40.07 6.96 23.86
C GLY A 103 39.63 6.19 22.61
N MET A 104 39.54 6.86 21.46
CA MET A 104 39.15 6.28 20.19
C MET A 104 39.91 6.94 19.05
N SER A 105 40.34 6.15 18.05
CA SER A 105 40.96 6.70 16.85
C SER A 105 39.96 7.58 16.10
N VAL A 106 40.46 8.62 15.42
CA VAL A 106 39.62 9.53 14.61
C VAL A 106 38.87 8.76 13.53
N VAL A 107 39.52 7.76 12.93
CA VAL A 107 38.91 6.90 11.91
C VAL A 107 37.73 6.13 12.49
N THR A 108 37.92 5.45 13.63
CA THR A 108 36.85 4.68 14.29
C THR A 108 35.68 5.58 14.68
N ARG A 109 35.96 6.75 15.25
CA ARG A 109 34.92 7.72 15.64
C ARG A 109 34.09 8.16 14.44
N ASN A 110 34.75 8.56 13.36
CA ASN A 110 34.06 9.02 12.15
C ASN A 110 33.25 7.89 11.52
N SER A 111 33.80 6.66 11.47
CA SER A 111 33.09 5.49 10.97
C SER A 111 31.81 5.18 11.78
N MET A 112 31.86 5.28 13.12
CA MET A 112 30.68 5.08 13.97
C MET A 112 29.60 6.13 13.73
N VAL A 113 30.00 7.40 13.54
CA VAL A 113 29.06 8.48 13.22
C VAL A 113 28.40 8.25 11.86
N VAL A 114 29.19 7.89 10.83
CA VAL A 114 28.65 7.57 9.50
C VAL A 114 27.68 6.39 9.58
N PHE A 115 28.06 5.33 10.31
CA PHE A 115 27.19 4.16 10.51
C PHE A 115 25.87 4.51 11.20
N ALA A 116 25.91 5.39 12.21
CA ALA A 116 24.70 5.87 12.88
C ALA A 116 23.77 6.60 11.89
N VAL A 117 24.31 7.54 11.11
CA VAL A 117 23.54 8.30 10.11
C VAL A 117 22.92 7.36 9.07
N LEU A 118 23.68 6.39 8.55
CA LEU A 118 23.17 5.42 7.59
C LEU A 118 22.07 4.52 8.19
N SER A 119 22.23 4.10 9.43
CA SER A 119 21.23 3.28 10.14
C SER A 119 19.91 4.04 10.30
N PHE A 120 19.99 5.31 10.69
CA PHE A 120 18.81 6.18 10.78
C PHE A 120 18.15 6.41 9.42
N ALA A 121 18.94 6.75 8.39
CA ALA A 121 18.43 6.95 7.03
C ALA A 121 17.72 5.70 6.51
N LEU A 122 18.31 4.52 6.73
CA LEU A 122 17.71 3.24 6.36
C LEU A 122 16.42 2.97 7.12
N SER A 123 16.34 3.31 8.42
CA SER A 123 15.10 3.21 9.19
C SER A 123 13.98 4.09 8.61
N ARG A 124 14.29 5.35 8.23
CA ARG A 124 13.31 6.25 7.62
C ARG A 124 12.83 5.75 6.25
N TRP A 125 13.76 5.26 5.44
CA TRP A 125 13.43 4.64 4.16
C TRP A 125 12.54 3.41 4.37
N LEU A 126 12.88 2.55 5.32
CA LEU A 126 12.12 1.35 5.65
C LEU A 126 10.72 1.69 6.17
N ALA A 127 10.57 2.71 7.01
CA ALA A 127 9.27 3.18 7.48
C ALA A 127 8.37 3.60 6.30
N HIS A 128 8.92 4.35 5.34
CA HIS A 128 8.20 4.73 4.13
C HIS A 128 7.86 3.52 3.25
N PHE A 129 8.79 2.58 3.09
CA PHE A 129 8.56 1.32 2.38
C PHE A 129 7.43 0.51 3.02
N ILE A 130 7.43 0.39 4.36
CA ILE A 130 6.39 -0.34 5.11
C ILE A 130 5.04 0.34 4.87
N TYR A 131 4.96 1.66 5.02
CA TYR A 131 3.71 2.40 4.81
C TYR A 131 3.17 2.20 3.39
N LYS A 132 4.02 2.39 2.37
CA LYS A 132 3.64 2.26 0.96
C LYS A 132 3.11 0.87 0.61
N ASN A 133 3.72 -0.18 1.15
CA ASN A 133 3.36 -1.55 0.80
C ASN A 133 2.20 -2.09 1.64
N PHE A 134 2.20 -1.82 2.96
CA PHE A 134 1.28 -2.48 3.90
C PHE A 134 0.08 -1.62 4.34
N HIS A 135 0.13 -0.29 4.18
CA HIS A 135 -0.99 0.60 4.50
C HIS A 135 -1.65 1.13 3.24
N TYR A 136 -0.97 2.01 2.51
CA TYR A 136 -1.58 2.75 1.42
C TYR A 136 -0.56 3.01 0.31
N HIS A 137 -0.96 2.72 -0.92
CA HIS A 137 -0.29 3.27 -2.09
C HIS A 137 -1.33 3.62 -3.13
N ASP A 138 -1.35 4.90 -3.47
CA ASP A 138 -2.28 5.43 -4.45
C ASP A 138 -1.90 4.96 -5.86
N TYR A 139 -2.91 4.58 -6.64
CA TYR A 139 -2.78 4.31 -8.07
C TYR A 139 -3.55 5.38 -8.84
N ASN A 140 -2.83 6.29 -9.49
CA ASN A 140 -3.44 7.21 -10.42
C ASN A 140 -3.54 6.55 -11.80
N HIS A 141 -4.67 5.91 -12.06
CA HIS A 141 -4.98 5.32 -13.38
C HIS A 141 -5.43 6.37 -14.42
N ALA A 142 -5.55 7.65 -14.04
CA ALA A 142 -6.12 8.71 -14.87
C ALA A 142 -5.10 9.40 -15.79
N PHE A 143 -3.79 9.19 -15.59
CA PHE A 143 -2.79 9.64 -16.55
C PHE A 143 -2.55 8.53 -17.58
N ARG A 144 -3.26 8.65 -18.71
CA ARG A 144 -2.96 7.98 -19.97
C ARG A 144 -2.68 9.04 -21.02
#